data_AF-A0A7C4ED58-F1
#
_entry.id   AF-A0A7C4ED58-F1
#
_cell.length_a   1.000
_cell.length_b   1.000
_cell.length_c   1.000
_cell.angle_alpha   90.00
_cell.angle_beta   90.00
_cell.angle_gamma   90.00
#
_symmetry.space_group_name_H-M   'P 1'
#
loop_
_entity.id
_entity.type
_entity.pdbx_description
1 polymer ?
#
loop_
_entity_poly.entity_id
_entity_poly.type
_entity_poly.pdbx_seq_one_letter_code
_entity_poly.pdbx_strand_id
1 'polypeptide(L)'
;MDGPPRHQTKRCRRFCANDRIEKADARRAVAGTVLKKRKKPLLGAADWVDVLKQPCKQLHHVRDGPESSRPTGVFGATGRCGASGGHHRCGGKTGIARYRHARAGRIFSRGDSMAQSQAQPPRIAVVTCAVLEDEVKHFASDLPQVVHTEVMQQGLHNEPDELRRQVQEAITRIERAMPQVQAIVLGYGLCSRGTEGIATSRCLLVIPRAHDCITVLLGDRLRYAQYVKDHPGTYWYSPGWNRHHTPPGKDRHDKLLEKYRQKYGQENAQFLMEQEQNWFKTYNRATYVHLGVGVTPQDIEYTKQCAQWLGWDYDCQHGDPALLKDLLAGKWDSDRFVVLGPGQTLRLTADERIIEPQGP
;
A
#
# COMPACT_ATOMS: atom_id res chain seq x y z
N MET A 1 22.78 30.88 11.88
CA MET A 1 21.52 30.35 12.48
C MET A 1 20.72 29.85 11.32
N ASP A 2 20.95 28.59 10.96
CA ASP A 2 20.58 28.09 9.64
C ASP A 2 19.49 27.05 9.80
N GLY A 3 18.30 27.38 9.27
CA GLY A 3 17.16 26.47 9.31
C GLY A 3 17.37 25.25 8.41
N PRO A 4 16.74 24.11 8.73
CA PRO A 4 16.95 22.88 7.96
C PRO A 4 16.41 23.03 6.51
N PRO A 5 17.07 22.41 5.53
CA PRO A 5 16.69 22.54 4.12
C PRO A 5 15.33 21.87 3.86
N ARG A 6 14.44 22.59 3.18
CA ARG A 6 13.14 22.05 2.74
C ARG A 6 13.37 21.01 1.64
N HIS A 7 13.32 19.73 1.99
CA HIS A 7 13.31 18.66 0.99
C HIS A 7 12.11 18.79 0.05
N GLN A 8 12.39 18.95 -1.25
CA GLN A 8 11.36 18.89 -2.28
C GLN A 8 10.82 17.46 -2.38
N THR A 9 9.60 17.25 -1.87
CA THR A 9 8.84 16.02 -2.06
C THR A 9 8.43 15.86 -3.53
N LYS A 10 9.29 15.19 -4.32
CA LYS A 10 8.93 14.75 -5.67
C LYS A 10 7.71 13.84 -5.57
N ARG A 11 6.69 14.13 -6.39
CA ARG A 11 5.36 13.49 -6.35
C ARG A 11 5.46 11.98 -6.53
N CYS A 12 5.28 11.22 -5.45
CA CYS A 12 4.89 9.82 -5.54
C CYS A 12 3.38 9.74 -5.88
N ARG A 13 3.02 10.02 -7.14
CA ARG A 13 1.65 9.98 -7.66
C ARG A 13 1.55 9.08 -8.90
N ARG A 14 1.62 7.77 -8.67
CA ARG A 14 1.03 6.67 -9.47
C ARG A 14 1.59 5.34 -8.95
N PHE A 15 0.85 4.71 -8.06
CA PHE A 15 0.89 3.26 -7.90
C PHE A 15 -0.48 2.73 -8.34
N CYS A 16 -0.47 1.57 -9.00
CA CYS A 16 -1.56 0.95 -9.75
C CYS A 16 -2.00 1.67 -11.04
N ALA A 17 -2.14 0.88 -12.11
CA ALA A 17 -2.73 1.28 -13.38
C ALA A 17 -4.24 1.50 -13.21
N ASN A 18 -4.80 2.46 -13.95
CA ASN A 18 -6.20 2.85 -13.81
C ASN A 18 -6.94 2.66 -15.15
N ASP A 19 -7.79 1.64 -15.21
CA ASP A 19 -8.67 1.23 -16.33
C ASP A 19 -9.43 2.37 -17.04
N ARG A 20 -9.64 3.53 -16.40
CA ARG A 20 -10.29 4.70 -17.04
C ARG A 20 -9.35 5.52 -17.90
N ILE A 21 -8.06 5.61 -17.54
CA ILE A 21 -7.05 6.29 -18.37
C ILE A 21 -6.82 5.47 -19.64
N GLU A 22 -6.68 4.14 -19.49
CA GLU A 22 -6.58 3.15 -20.56
C GLU A 22 -7.69 3.36 -21.62
N LYS A 23 -8.96 3.45 -21.19
CA LYS A 23 -10.11 3.69 -22.09
C LYS A 23 -10.09 5.07 -22.78
N ALA A 24 -9.53 6.10 -22.17
CA ALA A 24 -9.47 7.44 -22.74
C ALA A 24 -8.34 7.57 -23.78
N ASP A 25 -7.16 7.05 -23.45
CA ASP A 25 -5.99 7.10 -24.33
C ASP A 25 -6.13 6.12 -25.50
N ALA A 26 -6.70 4.92 -25.30
CA ALA A 26 -7.06 4.02 -26.39
C ALA A 26 -8.05 4.67 -27.40
N ARG A 27 -9.04 5.44 -26.90
CA ARG A 27 -9.97 6.20 -27.77
C ARG A 27 -9.25 7.30 -28.55
N ARG A 28 -8.33 8.03 -27.93
CA ARG A 28 -7.53 9.08 -28.60
C ARG A 28 -6.56 8.50 -29.63
N ALA A 29 -5.92 7.38 -29.30
CA ALA A 29 -5.04 6.63 -30.21
C ALA A 29 -5.78 6.19 -31.49
N VAL A 30 -6.92 5.50 -31.33
CA VAL A 30 -7.73 5.04 -32.47
C VAL A 30 -8.24 6.22 -33.30
N ALA A 31 -8.73 7.30 -32.66
CA ALA A 31 -9.15 8.51 -33.37
C ALA A 31 -8.01 9.16 -34.16
N GLY A 32 -6.80 9.27 -33.58
CA GLY A 32 -5.62 9.81 -34.25
C GLY A 32 -5.18 8.98 -35.46
N THR A 33 -5.26 7.65 -35.38
CA THR A 33 -4.94 6.75 -36.50
C THR A 33 -6.00 6.80 -37.60
N VAL A 34 -7.28 6.87 -37.26
CA VAL A 34 -8.38 7.06 -38.23
C VAL A 34 -8.27 8.40 -38.95
N LEU A 35 -7.92 9.48 -38.24
CA LEU A 35 -7.67 10.79 -38.83
C LEU A 35 -6.44 10.79 -39.75
N LYS A 36 -5.33 10.14 -39.36
CA LYS A 36 -4.13 10.00 -40.21
C LYS A 36 -4.38 9.18 -41.50
N LYS A 37 -5.32 8.24 -41.50
CA LYS A 37 -5.71 7.46 -42.70
C LYS A 37 -6.69 8.22 -43.65
N ARG A 38 -7.12 9.46 -43.36
CA ARG A 38 -8.02 10.26 -44.24
C ARG A 38 -7.40 11.54 -44.79
N LYS A 39 -6.79 11.48 -45.99
CA LYS A 39 -6.38 12.67 -46.77
C LYS A 39 -7.51 13.20 -47.67
N LYS A 40 -8.43 13.99 -47.12
CA LYS A 40 -9.17 15.12 -47.77
C LYS A 40 -10.21 15.72 -46.78
N PRO A 41 -10.51 17.02 -46.86
CA PRO A 41 -11.32 17.71 -45.87
C PRO A 41 -12.83 17.52 -46.11
N LEU A 42 -13.60 17.43 -45.03
CA LEU A 42 -15.04 17.71 -45.03
C LEU A 42 -15.34 18.78 -43.97
N LEU A 43 -15.97 19.86 -44.42
CA LEU A 43 -16.56 20.92 -43.60
C LEU A 43 -17.97 20.50 -43.13
N GLY A 44 -18.45 21.11 -42.04
CA GLY A 44 -19.77 20.85 -41.42
C GLY A 44 -19.61 20.27 -40.00
N ALA A 45 -19.41 21.12 -38.99
CA ALA A 45 -20.48 21.73 -38.16
C ALA A 45 -21.07 20.70 -37.18
N ALA A 46 -20.60 20.72 -35.92
CA ALA A 46 -21.34 21.23 -34.73
C ALA A 46 -22.18 20.10 -34.08
N ASP A 47 -22.23 19.82 -32.78
CA ASP A 47 -21.73 20.46 -31.54
C ASP A 47 -21.67 19.37 -30.42
N TRP A 48 -21.40 19.56 -29.11
CA TRP A 48 -21.16 20.71 -28.21
C TRP A 48 -20.13 20.28 -27.11
N VAL A 49 -19.50 21.25 -26.43
CA VAL A 49 -19.28 21.36 -24.95
C VAL A 49 -17.99 22.15 -24.68
N ASP A 50 -18.16 23.42 -24.34
CA ASP A 50 -17.13 24.30 -23.79
C ASP A 50 -16.82 23.96 -22.33
N VAL A 51 -15.52 23.85 -21.99
CA VAL A 51 -14.99 24.26 -20.68
C VAL A 51 -13.59 24.85 -20.88
N LEU A 52 -13.23 25.85 -20.08
CA LEU A 52 -11.92 26.51 -19.96
C LEU A 52 -11.62 27.70 -20.91
N LYS A 53 -12.22 28.85 -20.58
CA LYS A 53 -11.55 30.16 -20.74
C LYS A 53 -11.41 30.85 -19.38
N GLN A 54 -10.19 30.95 -18.87
CA GLN A 54 -9.58 32.23 -18.51
C GLN A 54 -8.05 32.06 -18.36
N PRO A 55 -7.22 33.00 -18.87
CA PRO A 55 -5.76 32.90 -18.82
C PRO A 55 -5.18 33.69 -17.65
N CYS A 56 -4.14 33.15 -16.99
CA CYS A 56 -3.23 33.97 -16.18
C CYS A 56 -1.97 34.30 -16.98
N LYS A 57 -1.56 35.57 -16.95
CA LYS A 57 -0.47 36.12 -17.77
C LYS A 57 0.90 35.92 -17.13
N GLN A 58 1.93 35.95 -18.00
CA GLN A 58 3.28 36.47 -17.78
C GLN A 58 4.12 35.90 -16.62
N LEU A 59 5.27 35.33 -16.99
CA LEU A 59 6.55 35.77 -16.43
C LEU A 59 7.63 35.76 -17.53
N HIS A 60 8.67 36.56 -17.35
CA HIS A 60 9.52 37.08 -18.43
C HIS A 60 10.73 36.19 -18.80
N HIS A 61 11.27 36.47 -19.98
CA HIS A 61 12.60 36.06 -20.44
C HIS A 61 13.72 36.34 -19.42
N VAL A 62 14.67 35.40 -19.31
CA VAL A 62 16.12 35.68 -19.33
C VAL A 62 16.80 34.63 -20.22
N ARG A 63 17.90 35.02 -20.89
CA ARG A 63 18.62 34.26 -21.93
C ARG A 63 19.93 33.64 -21.42
N ASP A 64 20.26 32.48 -22.01
CA ASP A 64 21.55 32.05 -22.57
C ASP A 64 22.88 32.14 -21.75
N GLY A 65 23.32 30.97 -21.26
CA GLY A 65 24.65 30.38 -21.58
C GLY A 65 25.91 30.80 -20.78
N PRO A 66 27.06 30.14 -21.02
CA PRO A 66 27.22 28.72 -21.35
C PRO A 66 28.32 28.00 -20.52
N GLU A 67 28.37 26.67 -20.65
CA GLU A 67 29.38 25.77 -20.06
C GLU A 67 30.65 25.63 -20.95
N SER A 68 31.69 24.94 -20.44
CA SER A 68 32.99 24.54 -21.06
C SER A 68 34.22 25.40 -20.65
N SER A 69 35.46 24.87 -20.49
CA SER A 69 35.99 23.50 -20.62
C SER A 69 37.33 23.24 -19.89
N ARG A 70 37.50 21.97 -19.42
CA ARG A 70 38.74 21.14 -19.42
C ARG A 70 39.95 21.47 -18.49
N PRO A 71 40.87 20.49 -18.25
CA PRO A 71 41.65 20.39 -16.99
C PRO A 71 43.19 20.34 -17.14
N THR A 72 43.92 20.39 -16.01
CA THR A 72 45.34 19.93 -15.89
C THR A 72 45.74 19.54 -14.44
N GLY A 73 46.66 18.56 -14.34
CA GLY A 73 47.56 18.30 -13.18
C GLY A 73 47.08 17.19 -12.21
N VAL A 74 47.51 15.92 -12.27
CA VAL A 74 48.86 15.30 -12.15
C VAL A 74 49.54 15.52 -10.79
N PHE A 75 49.43 14.51 -9.92
CA PHE A 75 50.35 13.95 -8.90
C PHE A 75 49.51 12.89 -8.13
N GLY A 76 49.96 11.73 -7.67
CA GLY A 76 51.29 11.11 -7.58
C GLY A 76 51.34 10.27 -6.28
N ALA A 77 52.06 9.13 -6.25
CA ALA A 77 52.19 8.19 -5.11
C ALA A 77 50.92 7.36 -4.75
N THR A 78 50.83 6.05 -5.02
CA THR A 78 51.50 4.85 -4.44
C THR A 78 51.08 4.46 -3.01
N GLY A 79 50.43 3.30 -2.89
CA GLY A 79 50.18 2.60 -1.62
C GLY A 79 49.48 1.25 -1.87
N ARG A 80 50.18 0.13 -1.60
CA ARG A 80 49.68 -1.26 -1.76
C ARG A 80 49.88 -2.01 -0.42
N CYS A 81 49.20 -3.15 -0.25
CA CYS A 81 49.22 -4.07 0.90
C CYS A 81 48.33 -3.64 2.08
N GLY A 82 47.71 -4.54 2.87
CA GLY A 82 47.59 -6.00 2.71
C GLY A 82 47.06 -6.69 3.97
N ALA A 83 46.04 -7.55 3.79
CA ALA A 83 45.76 -8.85 4.44
C ALA A 83 45.85 -9.10 5.98
N SER A 84 44.99 -10.04 6.44
CA SER A 84 44.96 -10.74 7.76
C SER A 84 44.58 -9.88 8.99
N GLY A 85 44.07 -10.42 10.11
CA GLY A 85 43.68 -11.79 10.47
C GLY A 85 43.72 -11.99 12.01
N GLY A 86 42.84 -12.82 12.59
CA GLY A 86 42.73 -13.03 14.06
C GLY A 86 41.32 -12.72 14.58
N HIS A 87 40.47 -13.63 15.09
CA HIS A 87 40.64 -14.76 16.02
C HIS A 87 41.17 -14.38 17.41
N HIS A 88 40.24 -14.09 18.33
CA HIS A 88 40.46 -14.27 19.76
C HIS A 88 39.23 -14.89 20.45
N ARG A 89 39.38 -16.15 20.88
CA ARG A 89 38.64 -16.67 22.04
C ARG A 89 39.38 -16.26 23.30
N CYS A 90 38.65 -15.88 24.33
CA CYS A 90 39.07 -16.13 25.71
C CYS A 90 37.80 -16.33 26.56
N GLY A 91 37.82 -17.31 27.45
CA GLY A 91 36.77 -17.50 28.45
C GLY A 91 37.41 -17.72 29.81
N GLY A 92 36.60 -17.69 30.87
CA GLY A 92 37.01 -18.25 32.15
C GLY A 92 36.51 -17.53 33.39
N LYS A 93 35.86 -18.33 34.25
CA LYS A 93 35.80 -18.21 35.72
C LYS A 93 34.91 -17.08 36.26
N THR A 94 33.70 -17.36 36.75
CA THR A 94 33.34 -18.04 38.02
C THR A 94 33.93 -17.38 39.28
N GLY A 95 33.16 -16.48 39.89
CA GLY A 95 33.38 -15.96 41.24
C GLY A 95 32.15 -16.23 42.11
N ILE A 96 32.28 -17.10 43.12
CA ILE A 96 31.21 -17.43 44.07
C ILE A 96 31.37 -16.54 45.31
N ALA A 97 30.38 -15.69 45.58
CA ALA A 97 30.29 -14.94 46.84
C ALA A 97 29.14 -15.52 47.69
N ARG A 98 29.48 -16.14 48.81
CA ARG A 98 28.50 -16.62 49.81
C ARG A 98 28.15 -15.48 50.76
N TYR A 99 26.86 -15.19 50.95
CA TYR A 99 26.37 -14.48 52.13
C TYR A 99 25.39 -15.37 52.90
N ARG A 100 25.56 -15.44 54.22
CA ARG A 100 24.73 -16.26 55.12
C ARG A 100 23.62 -15.41 55.74
N HIS A 101 22.46 -16.05 55.84
CA HIS A 101 21.26 -15.75 56.62
C HIS A 101 21.26 -14.57 57.61
N ALA A 102 20.19 -13.77 57.52
CA ALA A 102 19.40 -13.36 58.69
C ALA A 102 17.96 -13.89 58.53
N ARG A 103 17.35 -14.40 59.60
CA ARG A 103 15.91 -14.77 59.65
C ARG A 103 15.13 -13.63 60.30
N ALA A 104 14.01 -13.22 59.71
CA ALA A 104 12.96 -12.47 60.42
C ALA A 104 11.60 -12.62 59.73
N GLY A 105 10.52 -12.63 60.52
CA GLY A 105 9.18 -12.21 60.10
C GLY A 105 8.41 -13.09 59.10
N ARG A 106 7.61 -14.03 59.61
CA ARG A 106 6.39 -14.44 58.89
C ARG A 106 5.34 -13.35 59.14
N ILE A 107 5.05 -12.52 58.14
CA ILE A 107 3.95 -11.55 58.18
C ILE A 107 2.92 -11.99 57.14
N PHE A 108 1.69 -12.25 57.58
CA PHE A 108 0.55 -12.47 56.69
C PHE A 108 0.09 -11.11 56.14
N SER A 109 0.60 -10.71 54.97
CA SER A 109 0.04 -9.61 54.19
C SER A 109 -1.11 -10.13 53.34
N ARG A 110 -2.35 -9.97 53.83
CA ARG A 110 -3.50 -9.77 52.92
C ARG A 110 -3.23 -8.46 52.16
N GLY A 111 -3.18 -8.52 50.84
CA GLY A 111 -2.83 -7.38 50.00
C GLY A 111 -2.99 -7.72 48.53
N ASP A 112 -4.21 -7.52 48.04
CA ASP A 112 -4.57 -7.18 46.66
C ASP A 112 -3.79 -7.89 45.54
N SER A 113 -4.28 -9.09 45.18
CA SER A 113 -4.20 -9.50 43.78
C SER A 113 -5.00 -8.50 42.95
N MET A 114 -4.32 -7.54 42.32
CA MET A 114 -4.91 -6.74 41.23
C MET A 114 -5.23 -7.66 40.05
N ALA A 115 -6.37 -8.34 40.15
CA ALA A 115 -7.07 -8.88 39.01
C ALA A 115 -7.43 -7.68 38.13
N GLN A 116 -6.58 -7.40 37.13
CA GLN A 116 -6.94 -6.54 36.03
C GLN A 116 -8.22 -7.12 35.42
N SER A 117 -9.35 -6.46 35.68
CA SER A 117 -10.62 -6.78 35.04
C SER A 117 -10.40 -6.61 33.55
N GLN A 118 -10.22 -7.73 32.83
CA GLN A 118 -10.14 -7.73 31.38
C GLN A 118 -11.53 -7.36 30.88
N ALA A 119 -11.74 -6.05 30.67
CA ALA A 119 -12.91 -5.53 30.00
C ALA A 119 -13.07 -6.31 28.70
N GLN A 120 -14.25 -6.87 28.48
CA GLN A 120 -14.54 -7.66 27.29
C GLN A 120 -14.25 -6.80 26.05
N PRO A 121 -13.57 -7.35 25.02
CA PRO A 121 -13.23 -6.58 23.83
C PRO A 121 -14.51 -6.04 23.18
N PRO A 122 -14.49 -4.80 22.64
CA PRO A 122 -15.67 -4.18 22.07
C PRO A 122 -16.22 -5.02 20.93
N ARG A 123 -17.55 -5.11 20.80
CA ARG A 123 -18.17 -5.73 19.62
C ARG A 123 -17.82 -4.89 18.39
N ILE A 124 -17.18 -5.52 17.40
CA ILE A 124 -16.68 -4.84 16.21
C ILE A 124 -17.35 -5.31 14.93
N ALA A 125 -17.48 -4.38 13.99
CA ALA A 125 -17.70 -4.69 12.58
C ALA A 125 -16.40 -4.42 11.81
N VAL A 126 -16.08 -5.27 10.84
CA VAL A 126 -14.94 -5.10 9.94
C VAL A 126 -15.44 -4.51 8.62
N VAL A 127 -14.74 -3.52 8.05
CA VAL A 127 -14.91 -3.13 6.64
C VAL A 127 -13.57 -3.32 5.95
N THR A 128 -13.50 -4.22 4.97
CA THR A 128 -12.23 -4.66 4.37
C THR A 128 -12.27 -4.71 2.85
N CYS A 129 -11.10 -4.61 2.21
CA CYS A 129 -10.95 -4.90 0.79
C CYS A 129 -11.04 -6.42 0.56
N ALA A 130 -11.67 -6.86 -0.53
CA ALA A 130 -11.72 -8.27 -0.94
C ALA A 130 -10.34 -8.95 -1.01
N VAL A 131 -9.27 -8.18 -1.25
CA VAL A 131 -7.86 -8.67 -1.20
C VAL A 131 -7.48 -9.29 0.16
N LEU A 132 -8.16 -8.94 1.25
CA LEU A 132 -7.93 -9.46 2.60
C LEU A 132 -9.12 -10.30 3.12
N GLU A 133 -10.05 -10.72 2.25
CA GLU A 133 -11.26 -11.44 2.66
C GLU A 133 -10.92 -12.78 3.33
N ASP A 134 -10.03 -13.57 2.72
CA ASP A 134 -9.61 -14.87 3.25
C ASP A 134 -8.91 -14.73 4.61
N GLU A 135 -7.98 -13.78 4.74
CA GLU A 135 -7.25 -13.50 5.97
C GLU A 135 -8.17 -12.99 7.09
N VAL A 136 -9.07 -12.04 6.78
CA VAL A 136 -10.05 -11.54 7.76
C VAL A 136 -10.97 -12.67 8.22
N LYS A 137 -11.52 -13.46 7.29
CA LYS A 137 -12.40 -14.59 7.60
C LYS A 137 -11.70 -15.65 8.45
N HIS A 138 -10.43 -15.96 8.14
CA HIS A 138 -9.65 -16.95 8.87
C HIS A 138 -9.26 -16.47 10.27
N PHE A 139 -8.78 -15.23 10.42
CA PHE A 139 -8.36 -14.73 11.74
C PHE A 139 -9.52 -14.24 12.63
N ALA A 140 -10.71 -14.01 12.06
CA ALA A 140 -11.92 -13.68 12.82
C ALA A 140 -12.74 -14.89 13.29
N SER A 141 -12.46 -16.12 12.81
CA SER A 141 -13.32 -17.29 13.07
C SER A 141 -13.58 -17.56 14.56
N ASP A 142 -12.55 -17.31 15.37
CA ASP A 142 -12.53 -17.63 16.80
C ASP A 142 -12.68 -16.36 17.68
N LEU A 143 -13.06 -15.23 17.07
CA LEU A 143 -13.18 -13.92 17.73
C LEU A 143 -14.67 -13.52 17.87
N PRO A 144 -15.37 -13.90 18.96
CA PRO A 144 -16.81 -13.66 19.13
C PRO A 144 -17.19 -12.18 19.24
N GLN A 145 -16.22 -11.27 19.38
CA GLN A 145 -16.41 -9.83 19.27
C GLN A 145 -16.59 -9.35 17.83
N VAL A 146 -16.13 -10.09 16.82
CA VAL A 146 -16.37 -9.77 15.40
C VAL A 146 -17.80 -10.17 15.05
N VAL A 147 -18.71 -9.20 14.99
CA VAL A 147 -20.15 -9.43 14.76
C VAL A 147 -20.62 -9.14 13.33
N HIS A 148 -19.75 -8.54 12.50
CA HIS A 148 -20.02 -8.27 11.08
C HIS A 148 -18.72 -8.13 10.29
N THR A 149 -18.75 -8.52 9.01
CA THR A 149 -17.69 -8.23 8.05
C THR A 149 -18.32 -7.75 6.75
N GLU A 150 -18.08 -6.50 6.40
CA GLU A 150 -18.39 -5.91 5.09
C GLU A 150 -17.17 -6.05 4.18
N VAL A 151 -17.33 -6.76 3.05
CA VAL A 151 -16.27 -6.91 2.04
C VAL A 151 -16.57 -5.96 0.87
N MET A 152 -15.61 -5.09 0.58
CA MET A 152 -15.68 -4.12 -0.51
C MET A 152 -14.95 -4.65 -1.74
N GLN A 153 -15.40 -4.24 -2.93
CA GLN A 153 -14.80 -4.67 -4.20
C GLN A 153 -13.30 -4.33 -4.29
N GLN A 154 -12.50 -5.25 -4.85
CA GLN A 154 -11.11 -4.97 -5.22
C GLN A 154 -11.03 -3.82 -6.24
N GLY A 155 -9.93 -3.06 -6.19
CA GLY A 155 -9.63 -2.00 -7.17
C GLY A 155 -10.12 -0.60 -6.79
N LEU A 156 -10.96 -0.44 -5.76
CA LEU A 156 -11.45 0.87 -5.29
C LEU A 156 -10.32 1.86 -4.92
N HIS A 157 -9.13 1.38 -4.51
CA HIS A 157 -7.96 2.24 -4.26
C HIS A 157 -7.43 2.98 -5.50
N ASN A 158 -7.89 2.63 -6.71
CA ASN A 158 -7.59 3.36 -7.94
C ASN A 158 -8.50 4.60 -8.13
N GLU A 159 -9.61 4.66 -7.41
CA GLU A 159 -10.60 5.74 -7.41
C GLU A 159 -10.86 6.20 -5.96
N PRO A 160 -9.93 6.91 -5.31
CA PRO A 160 -9.97 7.14 -3.86
C PRO A 160 -11.22 7.90 -3.37
N ASP A 161 -11.81 8.75 -4.19
CA ASP A 161 -13.07 9.45 -3.84
C ASP A 161 -14.27 8.49 -3.82
N GLU A 162 -14.27 7.48 -4.69
CA GLU A 162 -15.27 6.43 -4.73
C GLU A 162 -15.06 5.41 -3.60
N LEU A 163 -13.80 5.06 -3.28
CA LEU A 163 -13.47 4.29 -2.08
C LEU A 163 -14.01 4.96 -0.81
N ARG A 164 -13.76 6.28 -0.68
CA ARG A 164 -14.26 7.08 0.45
C ARG A 164 -15.78 7.02 0.56
N ARG A 165 -16.48 7.28 -0.56
CA ARG A 165 -17.94 7.26 -0.63
C ARG A 165 -18.50 5.89 -0.21
N GLN A 166 -18.02 4.81 -0.82
CA GLN A 166 -18.55 3.47 -0.54
C GLN A 166 -18.27 2.99 0.88
N VAL A 167 -17.07 3.26 1.44
CA VAL A 167 -16.75 2.89 2.83
C VAL A 167 -17.55 3.73 3.83
N GLN A 168 -17.77 5.03 3.57
CA GLN A 168 -18.65 5.86 4.40
C GLN A 168 -20.11 5.39 4.37
N GLU A 169 -20.59 4.90 3.22
CA GLU A 169 -21.91 4.30 3.10
C GLU A 169 -22.01 2.96 3.84
N ALA A 170 -20.96 2.12 3.80
CA ALA A 170 -20.89 0.90 4.59
C ALA A 170 -20.94 1.18 6.09
N ILE A 171 -20.12 2.13 6.58
CA ILE A 171 -20.14 2.60 7.97
C ILE A 171 -21.55 3.06 8.36
N THR A 172 -22.16 3.94 7.57
CA THR A 172 -23.53 4.45 7.82
C THR A 172 -24.57 3.33 7.89
N ARG A 173 -24.48 2.31 7.01
CA ARG A 173 -25.36 1.13 7.04
C ARG A 173 -25.16 0.32 8.33
N ILE A 174 -23.92 0.03 8.70
CA ILE A 174 -23.56 -0.75 9.89
C ILE A 174 -24.04 -0.04 11.16
N GLU A 175 -23.73 1.26 11.33
CA GLU A 175 -24.10 2.00 12.55
C GLU A 175 -25.61 2.04 12.77
N ARG A 176 -26.40 2.14 11.69
CA ARG A 176 -27.87 2.14 11.70
C ARG A 176 -28.47 0.77 11.93
N ALA A 177 -27.92 -0.28 11.31
CA ALA A 177 -28.49 -1.63 11.37
C ALA A 177 -28.03 -2.43 12.60
N MET A 178 -26.90 -2.07 13.21
CA MET A 178 -26.21 -2.88 14.23
C MET A 178 -25.89 -2.03 15.47
N PRO A 179 -26.89 -1.66 16.29
CA PRO A 179 -26.68 -0.83 17.48
C PRO A 179 -25.73 -1.45 18.52
N GLN A 180 -25.56 -2.77 18.49
CA GLN A 180 -24.63 -3.51 19.34
C GLN A 180 -23.14 -3.37 18.93
N VAL A 181 -22.85 -2.88 17.73
CA VAL A 181 -21.47 -2.59 17.30
C VAL A 181 -20.96 -1.36 18.05
N GLN A 182 -19.78 -1.46 18.65
CA GLN A 182 -19.13 -0.41 19.45
C GLN A 182 -17.95 0.21 18.70
N ALA A 183 -17.29 -0.55 17.82
CA ALA A 183 -16.23 -0.05 16.94
C ALA A 183 -16.36 -0.60 15.53
N ILE A 184 -15.91 0.16 14.55
CA ILE A 184 -15.73 -0.28 13.17
C ILE A 184 -14.23 -0.30 12.89
N VAL A 185 -13.68 -1.46 12.52
CA VAL A 185 -12.27 -1.62 12.18
C VAL A 185 -12.11 -1.69 10.66
N LEU A 186 -11.14 -0.96 10.13
CA LEU A 186 -10.87 -0.90 8.69
C LEU A 186 -9.73 -1.86 8.33
N GLY A 187 -10.03 -2.85 7.49
CA GLY A 187 -9.05 -3.67 6.75
C GLY A 187 -8.40 -2.89 5.61
N TYR A 188 -7.98 -1.66 5.91
CA TYR A 188 -7.45 -0.68 4.97
C TYR A 188 -6.29 0.09 5.61
N GLY A 189 -5.33 0.51 4.77
CA GLY A 189 -4.44 1.60 5.11
C GLY A 189 -4.99 2.93 4.58
N LEU A 190 -4.09 3.85 4.24
CA LEU A 190 -4.42 5.09 3.56
C LEU A 190 -5.04 4.88 2.17
N CYS A 191 -4.66 3.82 1.47
CA CYS A 191 -5.19 3.34 0.18
C CYS A 191 -5.46 4.49 -0.81
N SER A 192 -4.38 5.09 -1.33
CA SER A 192 -4.42 6.25 -2.25
C SER A 192 -5.14 7.50 -1.71
N ARG A 193 -5.21 7.65 -0.37
CA ARG A 193 -5.96 8.70 0.36
C ARG A 193 -7.49 8.52 0.33
N GLY A 194 -7.96 7.31 0.01
CA GLY A 194 -9.39 6.99 0.01
C GLY A 194 -10.01 6.82 1.40
N THR A 195 -9.19 6.64 2.46
CA THR A 195 -9.68 6.59 3.84
C THR A 195 -9.63 7.93 4.59
N GLU A 196 -9.00 8.97 4.03
CA GLU A 196 -9.07 10.33 4.58
C GLU A 196 -10.49 10.88 4.50
N GLY A 197 -10.95 11.62 5.51
CA GLY A 197 -12.28 12.22 5.55
C GLY A 197 -13.43 11.25 5.89
N ILE A 198 -13.15 9.97 6.11
CA ILE A 198 -14.12 9.01 6.64
C ILE A 198 -14.31 9.23 8.14
N ALA A 199 -15.54 9.13 8.64
CA ALA A 199 -15.89 9.26 10.05
C ALA A 199 -17.07 8.36 10.45
N THR A 200 -17.18 8.07 11.74
CA THR A 200 -18.34 7.41 12.36
C THR A 200 -19.26 8.43 13.05
N SER A 201 -20.55 8.11 13.18
CA SER A 201 -21.52 8.91 13.92
C SER A 201 -21.69 8.50 15.38
N ARG A 202 -21.34 7.25 15.72
CA ARG A 202 -21.58 6.64 17.04
C ARG A 202 -20.46 5.70 17.50
N CYS A 203 -19.92 4.89 16.60
CA CYS A 203 -18.88 3.90 16.91
C CYS A 203 -17.50 4.56 17.02
N LEU A 204 -16.55 3.87 17.66
CA LEU A 204 -15.14 4.14 17.39
C LEU A 204 -14.81 3.74 15.94
N LEU A 205 -13.92 4.46 15.27
CA LEU A 205 -13.34 4.07 13.99
C LEU A 205 -11.87 3.73 14.19
N VAL A 206 -11.44 2.54 13.77
CA VAL A 206 -10.08 2.05 13.98
C VAL A 206 -9.43 1.67 12.67
N ILE A 207 -8.18 2.08 12.48
CA ILE A 207 -7.42 1.85 11.25
C ILE A 207 -5.94 1.60 11.58
N PRO A 208 -5.26 0.62 10.95
CA PRO A 208 -3.82 0.45 11.09
C PRO A 208 -3.05 1.61 10.44
N ARG A 209 -1.87 1.95 10.99
CA ARG A 209 -0.89 2.85 10.35
C ARG A 209 -0.24 2.13 9.17
N ALA A 210 -0.96 2.07 8.07
CA ALA A 210 -0.60 1.35 6.86
C ALA A 210 -0.74 2.25 5.63
N HIS A 211 0.13 2.08 4.63
CA HIS A 211 -0.06 2.76 3.33
C HIS A 211 -1.25 2.15 2.59
N ASP A 212 -1.35 0.82 2.62
CA ASP A 212 -2.34 0.03 1.89
C ASP A 212 -2.41 -1.42 2.44
N CYS A 213 -3.11 -2.29 1.73
CA CYS A 213 -3.18 -3.72 2.03
C CYS A 213 -1.83 -4.46 2.01
N ILE A 214 -0.81 -3.97 1.30
CA ILE A 214 0.53 -4.57 1.29
C ILE A 214 1.25 -4.30 2.60
N THR A 215 1.11 -3.09 3.16
CA THR A 215 1.61 -2.82 4.52
C THR A 215 0.92 -3.72 5.55
N VAL A 216 -0.40 -3.95 5.41
CA VAL A 216 -1.14 -4.87 6.30
C VAL A 216 -0.66 -6.31 6.15
N LEU A 217 -0.43 -6.79 4.94
CA LEU A 217 0.08 -8.14 4.66
C LEU A 217 1.53 -8.32 5.13
N LEU A 218 2.40 -7.31 5.03
CA LEU A 218 3.76 -7.40 5.58
C LEU A 218 3.79 -7.37 7.12
N GLY A 219 2.75 -6.80 7.74
CA GLY A 219 2.57 -6.68 9.19
C GLY A 219 3.22 -5.45 9.82
N ASP A 220 4.05 -4.71 9.08
CA ASP A 220 4.88 -3.63 9.61
C ASP A 220 5.13 -2.52 8.56
N ARG A 221 4.94 -1.26 8.98
CA ARG A 221 5.09 -0.05 8.16
C ARG A 221 6.55 0.32 7.84
N LEU A 222 7.47 0.06 8.76
CA LEU A 222 8.90 0.21 8.58
C LEU A 222 9.44 -0.90 7.67
N ARG A 223 8.95 -2.15 7.82
CA ARG A 223 9.25 -3.25 6.89
C ARG A 223 8.82 -2.90 5.46
N TYR A 224 7.60 -2.38 5.28
CA TYR A 224 7.13 -1.89 3.98
C TYR A 224 8.04 -0.76 3.44
N ALA A 225 8.35 0.25 4.25
CA ALA A 225 9.16 1.39 3.84
C ALA A 225 10.58 0.98 3.43
N GLN A 226 11.22 0.10 4.21
CA GLN A 226 12.56 -0.42 3.91
C GLN A 226 12.55 -1.31 2.66
N TYR A 227 11.55 -2.19 2.49
CA TYR A 227 11.44 -3.03 1.30
C TYR A 227 11.25 -2.21 0.01
N VAL A 228 10.36 -1.21 0.01
CA VAL A 228 10.13 -0.34 -1.16
C VAL A 228 11.33 0.57 -1.44
N LYS A 229 12.09 0.96 -0.41
CA LYS A 229 13.35 1.71 -0.57
C LYS A 229 14.44 0.88 -1.24
N ASP A 230 14.59 -0.39 -0.87
CA ASP A 230 15.60 -1.30 -1.43
C ASP A 230 15.16 -1.86 -2.80
N HIS A 231 13.84 -1.99 -3.03
CA HIS A 231 13.24 -2.60 -4.21
C HIS A 231 12.13 -1.71 -4.82
N PRO A 232 12.44 -0.49 -5.30
CA PRO A 232 11.44 0.49 -5.75
C PRO A 232 10.66 0.10 -7.01
N GLY A 233 11.17 -0.88 -7.78
CA GLY A 233 10.50 -1.45 -8.96
C GLY A 233 9.62 -2.67 -8.66
N THR A 234 9.15 -2.84 -7.42
CA THR A 234 8.31 -3.99 -7.01
C THR A 234 6.86 -3.84 -7.45
N TYR A 235 6.35 -4.84 -8.15
CA TYR A 235 4.93 -5.10 -8.30
C TYR A 235 4.52 -6.24 -7.35
N TRP A 236 3.41 -6.04 -6.63
CA TRP A 236 2.97 -6.97 -5.59
C TRP A 236 1.90 -7.95 -6.09
N TYR A 237 2.03 -9.20 -5.65
CA TYR A 237 1.09 -10.30 -5.86
C TYR A 237 0.71 -10.86 -4.48
N SER A 238 -0.49 -11.43 -4.34
CA SER A 238 -0.94 -12.11 -3.10
C SER A 238 -2.10 -13.05 -3.44
N PRO A 239 -2.51 -13.96 -2.53
CA PRO A 239 -3.69 -14.80 -2.74
C PRO A 239 -4.93 -13.99 -3.16
N GLY A 240 -5.29 -12.96 -2.38
CA GLY A 240 -6.45 -12.10 -2.68
C GLY A 240 -6.30 -11.25 -3.94
N TRP A 241 -5.09 -10.77 -4.28
CA TRP A 241 -4.88 -10.06 -5.55
C TRP A 241 -5.08 -11.00 -6.75
N ASN A 242 -4.49 -12.20 -6.73
CA ASN A 242 -4.65 -13.19 -7.80
C ASN A 242 -6.11 -13.68 -7.93
N ARG A 243 -6.84 -13.79 -6.81
CA ARG A 243 -8.26 -14.19 -6.78
C ARG A 243 -9.18 -13.17 -7.44
N HIS A 244 -8.97 -11.87 -7.20
CA HIS A 244 -9.89 -10.81 -7.62
C HIS A 244 -9.46 -10.01 -8.85
N HIS A 245 -8.22 -10.19 -9.32
CA HIS A 245 -7.62 -9.44 -10.44
C HIS A 245 -6.67 -10.35 -11.23
N THR A 246 -6.57 -10.15 -12.56
CA THR A 246 -5.52 -10.80 -13.36
C THR A 246 -4.30 -9.87 -13.38
N PRO A 247 -3.20 -10.21 -12.69
CA PRO A 247 -2.01 -9.37 -12.63
C PRO A 247 -1.24 -9.30 -13.96
N PRO A 248 -0.24 -8.41 -14.10
CA PRO A 248 0.70 -8.41 -15.21
C PRO A 248 1.28 -9.79 -15.48
N GLY A 249 1.46 -10.13 -16.75
CA GLY A 249 1.90 -11.45 -17.17
C GLY A 249 1.16 -11.93 -18.41
N LYS A 250 1.53 -13.13 -18.90
CA LYS A 250 1.03 -13.71 -20.14
C LYS A 250 -0.50 -13.77 -20.21
N ASP A 251 -1.16 -14.17 -19.12
CA ASP A 251 -2.62 -14.28 -19.06
C ASP A 251 -3.35 -12.95 -19.26
N ARG A 252 -2.87 -11.87 -18.62
CA ARG A 252 -3.44 -10.52 -18.82
C ARG A 252 -3.15 -10.04 -20.24
N HIS A 253 -1.95 -10.27 -20.75
CA HIS A 253 -1.57 -9.92 -22.11
C HIS A 253 -2.51 -10.56 -23.14
N ASP A 254 -2.66 -11.89 -23.10
CA ASP A 254 -3.41 -12.64 -24.12
C ASP A 254 -4.92 -12.32 -24.08
N LYS A 255 -5.51 -12.23 -22.86
CA LYS A 255 -6.90 -11.81 -22.68
C LYS A 255 -7.16 -10.38 -23.20
N LEU A 256 -6.22 -9.45 -22.97
CA LEU A 256 -6.37 -8.06 -23.40
C LEU A 256 -6.14 -7.90 -24.90
N LEU A 257 -5.14 -8.58 -25.46
CA LEU A 257 -4.88 -8.61 -26.90
C LEU A 257 -6.09 -9.14 -27.66
N GLU A 258 -6.66 -10.28 -27.26
CA GLU A 258 -7.83 -10.85 -27.93
C GLU A 258 -9.06 -9.92 -27.84
N LYS A 259 -9.31 -9.32 -26.67
CA LYS A 259 -10.35 -8.30 -26.47
C LYS A 259 -10.16 -7.08 -27.40
N TYR A 260 -8.91 -6.66 -27.66
CA TYR A 260 -8.62 -5.59 -28.60
C TYR A 260 -8.75 -6.04 -30.06
N ARG A 261 -8.35 -7.26 -30.42
CA ARG A 261 -8.53 -7.82 -31.77
C ARG A 261 -10.00 -7.84 -32.15
N GLN A 262 -10.87 -8.37 -31.28
CA GLN A 262 -12.31 -8.45 -31.50
C GLN A 262 -12.96 -7.07 -31.68
N LYS A 263 -12.46 -6.05 -30.97
CA LYS A 263 -13.10 -4.73 -30.93
C LYS A 263 -12.52 -3.71 -31.92
N TYR A 264 -11.25 -3.84 -32.28
CA TYR A 264 -10.50 -2.84 -33.04
C TYR A 264 -9.75 -3.42 -34.26
N GLY A 265 -9.73 -4.73 -34.44
CA GLY A 265 -8.99 -5.41 -35.51
C GLY A 265 -7.49 -5.59 -35.19
N GLN A 266 -6.83 -6.47 -35.96
CA GLN A 266 -5.46 -6.94 -35.70
C GLN A 266 -4.43 -5.80 -35.58
N GLU A 267 -4.37 -4.89 -36.56
CA GLU A 267 -3.38 -3.79 -36.61
C GLU A 267 -3.49 -2.88 -35.38
N ASN A 268 -4.71 -2.48 -35.02
CA ASN A 268 -4.94 -1.57 -33.90
C ASN A 268 -4.70 -2.27 -32.56
N ALA A 269 -5.01 -3.56 -32.45
CA ALA A 269 -4.81 -4.32 -31.23
C ALA A 269 -3.33 -4.37 -30.82
N GLN A 270 -2.41 -4.59 -31.77
CA GLN A 270 -0.97 -4.58 -31.49
C GLN A 270 -0.50 -3.22 -30.98
N PHE A 271 -0.89 -2.13 -31.67
CA PHE A 271 -0.53 -0.77 -31.25
C PHE A 271 -1.08 -0.42 -29.86
N LEU A 272 -2.32 -0.80 -29.55
CA LEU A 272 -2.90 -0.60 -28.22
C LEU A 272 -2.12 -1.36 -27.15
N MET A 273 -1.77 -2.63 -27.39
CA MET A 273 -0.97 -3.44 -26.45
C MET A 273 0.41 -2.85 -26.18
N GLU A 274 1.04 -2.17 -27.14
CA GLU A 274 2.32 -1.46 -26.93
C GLU A 274 2.19 -0.28 -25.96
N GLN A 275 1.08 0.48 -26.04
CA GLN A 275 0.83 1.61 -25.14
C GLN A 275 0.47 1.13 -23.73
N GLU A 276 -0.44 0.15 -23.62
CA GLU A 276 -0.94 -0.38 -22.35
C GLU A 276 0.16 -1.01 -21.49
N GLN A 277 1.18 -1.61 -22.11
CA GLN A 277 2.25 -2.32 -21.41
C GLN A 277 3.45 -1.44 -21.08
N ASN A 278 3.48 -0.18 -21.53
CA ASN A 278 4.65 0.68 -21.37
C ASN A 278 4.99 0.97 -19.89
N TRP A 279 4.02 0.85 -18.98
CA TRP A 279 4.26 0.99 -17.54
C TRP A 279 5.00 -0.20 -16.91
N PHE A 280 5.03 -1.39 -17.54
CA PHE A 280 5.82 -2.52 -17.03
C PHE A 280 7.31 -2.17 -16.92
N LYS A 281 7.80 -1.21 -17.72
CA LYS A 281 9.19 -0.73 -17.74
C LYS A 281 9.60 0.04 -16.47
N THR A 282 8.66 0.44 -15.61
CA THR A 282 8.98 1.06 -14.30
C THR A 282 9.12 0.03 -13.19
N TYR A 283 8.94 -1.24 -13.49
CA TYR A 283 9.03 -2.36 -12.57
C TYR A 283 10.12 -3.33 -13.03
N ASN A 284 10.72 -4.03 -12.08
CA ASN A 284 11.76 -5.02 -12.31
C ASN A 284 11.64 -6.24 -11.38
N ARG A 285 10.60 -6.30 -10.54
CA ARG A 285 10.37 -7.39 -9.59
C ARG A 285 8.89 -7.69 -9.42
N ALA A 286 8.55 -8.98 -9.42
CA ALA A 286 7.29 -9.52 -8.90
C ALA A 286 7.53 -10.08 -7.48
N THR A 287 6.86 -9.50 -6.47
CA THR A 287 6.94 -10.00 -5.09
C THR A 287 5.60 -10.58 -4.67
N TYR A 288 5.59 -11.88 -4.37
CA TYR A 288 4.42 -12.55 -3.79
C TYR A 288 4.43 -12.37 -2.27
N VAL A 289 3.41 -11.74 -1.69
CA VAL A 289 3.27 -11.51 -0.24
C VAL A 289 2.06 -12.25 0.31
N HIS A 290 2.22 -12.92 1.46
CA HIS A 290 1.15 -13.70 2.09
C HIS A 290 1.27 -13.79 3.61
N LEU A 291 0.14 -14.10 4.27
CA LEU A 291 0.05 -14.49 5.69
C LEU A 291 -0.11 -16.01 5.90
N GLY A 292 0.06 -16.81 4.84
CA GLY A 292 -0.09 -18.28 4.86
C GLY A 292 -1.52 -18.75 4.64
N VAL A 293 -2.51 -17.89 4.90
CA VAL A 293 -3.93 -18.11 4.56
C VAL A 293 -4.10 -18.08 3.04
N GLY A 294 -4.87 -19.01 2.48
CA GLY A 294 -5.21 -19.04 1.06
C GLY A 294 -4.04 -19.32 0.09
N VAL A 295 -2.82 -19.51 0.59
CA VAL A 295 -1.63 -19.72 -0.25
C VAL A 295 -1.69 -21.09 -0.92
N THR A 296 -1.51 -21.12 -2.23
CA THR A 296 -1.35 -22.35 -3.00
C THR A 296 0.03 -22.40 -3.68
N PRO A 297 0.62 -23.59 -3.88
CA PRO A 297 1.80 -23.74 -4.73
C PRO A 297 1.59 -23.20 -6.15
N GLN A 298 0.35 -23.27 -6.65
CA GLN A 298 -0.06 -22.77 -7.95
C GLN A 298 0.02 -21.25 -8.04
N ASP A 299 -0.38 -20.50 -7.02
CA ASP A 299 -0.27 -19.02 -6.98
C ASP A 299 1.18 -18.52 -6.95
N ILE A 300 2.02 -19.23 -6.18
CA ILE A 300 3.46 -18.98 -6.11
C ILE A 300 4.09 -19.20 -7.49
N GLU A 301 3.76 -20.32 -8.14
CA GLU A 301 4.29 -20.69 -9.46
C GLU A 301 3.75 -19.77 -10.57
N TYR A 302 2.47 -19.40 -10.53
CA TYR A 302 1.88 -18.40 -11.41
C TYR A 302 2.59 -17.05 -11.32
N THR A 303 2.95 -16.61 -10.10
CA THR A 303 3.69 -15.35 -9.90
C THR A 303 5.10 -15.42 -10.50
N LYS A 304 5.80 -16.57 -10.39
CA LYS A 304 7.09 -16.78 -11.06
C LYS A 304 6.97 -16.76 -12.58
N GLN A 305 5.92 -17.37 -13.14
CA GLN A 305 5.67 -17.37 -14.58
C GLN A 305 5.35 -15.97 -15.11
N CYS A 306 4.62 -15.17 -14.33
CA CYS A 306 4.43 -13.75 -14.61
C CYS A 306 5.76 -12.99 -14.60
N ALA A 307 6.60 -13.17 -13.56
CA ALA A 307 7.92 -12.56 -13.47
C ALA A 307 8.81 -12.92 -14.67
N GLN A 308 8.92 -14.21 -15.00
CA GLN A 308 9.70 -14.72 -16.12
C GLN A 308 9.24 -14.14 -17.46
N TRP A 309 7.93 -14.07 -17.70
CA TRP A 309 7.37 -13.51 -18.94
C TRP A 309 7.62 -12.00 -19.06
N LEU A 310 7.62 -11.27 -17.94
CA LEU A 310 7.88 -9.83 -17.87
C LEU A 310 9.39 -9.49 -17.89
N GLY A 311 10.28 -10.47 -17.70
CA GLY A 311 11.71 -10.24 -17.51
C GLY A 311 12.05 -9.59 -16.16
N TRP A 312 11.28 -9.89 -15.12
CA TRP A 312 11.43 -9.38 -13.76
C TRP A 312 12.05 -10.41 -12.80
N ASP A 313 12.72 -9.93 -11.76
CA ASP A 313 13.08 -10.73 -10.58
C ASP A 313 11.81 -11.31 -9.92
N TYR A 314 11.95 -12.45 -9.24
CA TYR A 314 10.93 -13.00 -8.35
C TYR A 314 11.40 -12.92 -6.89
N ASP A 315 10.49 -12.55 -5.99
CA ASP A 315 10.67 -12.67 -4.54
C ASP A 315 9.39 -13.17 -3.84
N CYS A 316 9.53 -13.73 -2.64
CA CYS A 316 8.44 -14.21 -1.81
C CYS A 316 8.57 -13.69 -0.38
N GLN A 317 7.61 -12.87 0.06
CA GLN A 317 7.58 -12.26 1.38
C GLN A 317 6.52 -12.92 2.26
N HIS A 318 6.96 -13.75 3.21
CA HIS A 318 6.09 -14.17 4.30
C HIS A 318 5.89 -12.99 5.25
N GLY A 319 4.66 -12.49 5.32
CA GLY A 319 4.24 -11.40 6.19
C GLY A 319 4.09 -11.80 7.66
N ASP A 320 3.91 -10.81 8.54
CA ASP A 320 3.53 -11.05 9.94
C ASP A 320 2.02 -10.81 10.14
N PRO A 321 1.23 -11.84 10.54
CA PRO A 321 -0.19 -11.69 10.76
C PRO A 321 -0.54 -10.90 12.04
N ALA A 322 0.42 -10.54 12.89
CA ALA A 322 0.17 -9.87 14.17
C ALA A 322 -0.65 -8.57 14.01
N LEU A 323 -0.34 -7.74 13.01
CA LEU A 323 -1.06 -6.47 12.79
C LEU A 323 -2.56 -6.70 12.48
N LEU A 324 -2.88 -7.67 11.63
CA LEU A 324 -4.27 -7.99 11.29
C LEU A 324 -4.98 -8.72 12.43
N LYS A 325 -4.29 -9.63 13.12
CA LYS A 325 -4.83 -10.32 14.31
C LYS A 325 -5.15 -9.34 15.43
N ASP A 326 -4.27 -8.39 15.73
CA ASP A 326 -4.48 -7.41 16.79
C ASP A 326 -5.55 -6.38 16.43
N LEU A 327 -5.69 -6.01 15.15
CA LEU A 327 -6.81 -5.20 14.64
C LEU A 327 -8.16 -5.86 14.96
N LEU A 328 -8.30 -7.15 14.63
CA LEU A 328 -9.52 -7.93 14.83
C LEU A 328 -9.74 -8.30 16.30
N ALA A 329 -8.68 -8.51 17.07
CA ALA A 329 -8.77 -8.88 18.48
C ALA A 329 -9.14 -7.71 19.40
N GLY A 330 -9.06 -6.46 18.92
CA GLY A 330 -9.31 -5.25 19.72
C GLY A 330 -8.08 -4.70 20.45
N LYS A 331 -6.87 -5.10 20.04
CA LYS A 331 -5.60 -4.77 20.71
C LYS A 331 -4.92 -3.56 20.06
N TRP A 332 -5.59 -2.42 20.13
CA TRP A 332 -5.20 -1.23 19.38
C TRP A 332 -4.21 -0.34 20.16
N ASP A 333 -2.93 -0.69 20.14
CA ASP A 333 -1.88 0.21 20.61
C ASP A 333 -1.73 1.44 19.68
N SER A 334 -1.29 2.55 20.25
CA SER A 334 -1.20 3.83 19.54
C SER A 334 -0.02 3.94 18.56
N ASP A 335 0.95 3.02 18.61
CA ASP A 335 2.02 2.96 17.62
C ASP A 335 1.52 2.34 16.31
N ARG A 336 0.83 1.20 16.36
CA ARG A 336 0.38 0.49 15.17
C ARG A 336 -1.00 0.93 14.66
N PHE A 337 -1.84 1.53 15.50
CA PHE A 337 -3.21 1.88 15.16
C PHE A 337 -3.55 3.35 15.43
N VAL A 338 -4.55 3.84 14.70
CA VAL A 338 -5.27 5.07 15.01
C VAL A 338 -6.69 4.70 15.42
N VAL A 339 -7.09 5.13 16.62
CA VAL A 339 -8.45 5.01 17.14
C VAL A 339 -9.07 6.41 17.14
N LEU A 340 -10.22 6.55 16.50
CA LEU A 340 -10.97 7.79 16.32
C LEU A 340 -12.32 7.68 17.04
N GLY A 341 -12.70 8.72 17.75
CA GLY A 341 -14.06 8.88 18.28
C GLY A 341 -15.05 9.35 17.21
N PRO A 342 -16.36 9.35 17.52
CA PRO A 342 -17.39 9.86 16.62
C PRO A 342 -17.08 11.28 16.11
N GLY A 343 -17.33 11.51 14.81
CA GLY A 343 -17.04 12.77 14.12
C GLY A 343 -15.56 13.04 13.82
N GLN A 344 -14.61 12.33 14.45
CA GLN A 344 -13.20 12.45 14.10
C GLN A 344 -12.88 11.71 12.80
N THR A 345 -11.86 12.20 12.10
CA THR A 345 -11.36 11.59 10.87
C THR A 345 -9.84 11.43 10.90
N LEU A 346 -9.23 11.01 9.80
CA LEU A 346 -7.79 10.89 9.63
C LEU A 346 -7.29 11.75 8.47
N ARG A 347 -6.01 12.16 8.56
CA ARG A 347 -5.27 12.79 7.47
C ARG A 347 -3.91 12.11 7.26
N LEU A 348 -3.39 12.18 6.03
CA LEU A 348 -2.02 11.78 5.69
C LEU A 348 -0.98 12.62 6.46
N THR A 349 0.05 11.98 7.01
CA THR A 349 1.27 12.64 7.50
C THR A 349 2.44 12.43 6.52
N ALA A 350 3.44 13.31 6.57
CA ALA A 350 4.65 13.19 5.75
C ALA A 350 5.81 12.50 6.51
N ASP A 351 5.48 11.60 7.44
CA ASP A 351 6.39 10.95 8.37
C ASP A 351 6.01 9.47 8.60
N GLU A 352 6.78 8.76 9.43
CA GLU A 352 6.63 7.32 9.72
C GLU A 352 5.29 6.94 10.38
N ARG A 353 4.45 7.92 10.76
CA ARG A 353 3.12 7.66 11.33
C ARG A 353 2.09 7.37 10.22
N ILE A 354 2.36 7.77 8.98
CA ILE A 354 1.53 7.66 7.75
C ILE A 354 0.20 8.41 7.82
N ILE A 355 -0.53 8.28 8.92
CA ILE A 355 -1.83 8.87 9.20
C ILE A 355 -1.86 9.42 10.63
N GLU A 356 -2.64 10.46 10.87
CA GLU A 356 -2.93 10.96 12.23
C GLU A 356 -4.40 11.37 12.37
N PRO A 357 -4.95 11.37 13.60
CA PRO A 357 -6.26 11.94 13.87
C PRO A 357 -6.36 13.39 13.42
N GLN A 358 -7.49 13.72 12.80
CA GLN A 358 -7.96 15.07 12.56
C GLN A 358 -9.29 15.23 13.32
N GLY A 359 -9.42 16.35 14.04
CA GLY A 359 -10.66 16.70 14.74
C GLY A 359 -11.82 16.99 13.76
N PRO A 360 -13.06 17.04 14.29
CA PRO A 360 -14.24 17.42 13.53
C PRO A 360 -14.18 18.86 12.99
#